data_AF-X1GGR1-F1
#
_entry.id   AF-X1GGR1-F1
#
_cell.length_a   1.000
_cell.length_b   1.000
_cell.length_c   1.000
_cell.angle_alpha   90.00
_cell.angle_beta   90.00
_cell.angle_gamma   90.00
#
_symmetry.space_group_name_H-M   'P 1'
#
loop_
_entity.id
_entity.type
_entity.pdbx_description
1 polymer ?
#
loop_
_entity_poly.entity_id
_entity_poly.type
_entity_poly.pdbx_seq_one_letter_code
_entity_poly.pdbx_strand_id
1 'polypeptide(L)'
;MYKTGFENMDTSIYWNAAKKYLPTCIKYLFIAESPPAFMGDKPDRYFYFQEIPGADSLFYTIVKAIYNKDFVKNVHLRTDFLKCLKKDGFFLLDAVEYPINKTKKVMGSKFKKYWGKLAFL
;
A
#
# COMPACT_ATOMS: atom_id res chain seq x y z
N MET A 1 15.41 15.46 -12.67
CA MET A 1 14.64 14.83 -11.57
C MET A 1 13.21 15.33 -11.64
N TYR A 2 12.22 14.43 -11.76
CA TYR A 2 10.80 14.80 -11.73
C TYR A 2 10.37 15.06 -10.29
N LYS A 3 9.82 16.24 -10.00
CA LYS A 3 9.24 16.54 -8.69
C LYS A 3 7.87 15.86 -8.59
N THR A 4 7.77 14.79 -7.81
CA THR A 4 6.54 14.00 -7.65
C THR A 4 5.55 14.66 -6.67
N GLY A 5 6.01 15.66 -5.90
CA GLY A 5 5.21 16.31 -4.86
C GLY A 5 5.16 15.53 -3.54
N PHE A 6 5.86 14.39 -3.44
CA PHE A 6 5.96 13.57 -2.23
C PHE A 6 7.31 13.69 -1.51
N GLU A 7 8.17 14.61 -1.94
CA GLU A 7 9.55 14.74 -1.44
C GLU A 7 9.62 15.07 0.06
N ASN A 8 8.57 15.68 0.61
CA ASN A 8 8.45 16.03 2.03
C ASN A 8 7.53 15.08 2.82
N MET A 9 7.11 13.97 2.21
CA MET A 9 6.24 13.00 2.84
C MET A 9 7.03 12.17 3.85
N ASP A 10 6.51 12.02 5.07
CA ASP A 10 7.09 11.10 6.04
C ASP A 10 6.81 9.65 5.62
N THR A 11 7.80 9.00 5.03
CA THR A 11 7.75 7.61 4.59
C THR A 11 8.21 6.62 5.67
N SER A 12 8.64 7.11 6.84
CA SER A 12 9.11 6.27 7.95
C SER A 12 8.03 5.31 8.45
N ILE A 13 6.75 5.67 8.28
CA ILE A 13 5.60 4.82 8.61
C ILE A 13 5.65 3.46 7.89
N TYR A 14 6.10 3.42 6.64
CA TYR A 14 6.21 2.19 5.86
C TYR A 14 7.32 1.29 6.39
N TRP A 15 8.48 1.86 6.63
CA TRP A 15 9.61 1.12 7.17
C TRP A 15 9.35 0.62 8.59
N ASN A 16 8.72 1.44 9.43
CA ASN A 16 8.31 1.05 10.78
C ASN A 16 7.28 -0.09 10.78
N ALA A 17 6.40 -0.16 9.77
CA ALA A 17 5.52 -1.30 9.60
C ALA A 17 6.27 -2.55 9.11
N ALA A 18 7.14 -2.41 8.10
CA ALA A 18 7.91 -3.52 7.53
C ALA A 18 8.84 -4.18 8.55
N LYS A 19 9.55 -3.40 9.38
CA LYS A 19 10.46 -3.89 10.43
C LYS A 19 9.81 -4.89 11.39
N LYS A 20 8.52 -4.74 11.69
CA LYS A 20 7.79 -5.67 12.59
C LYS A 20 7.81 -7.09 12.05
N TYR A 21 7.87 -7.23 10.73
CA TYR A 21 7.77 -8.47 9.99
C TYR A 21 9.06 -8.85 9.25
N LEU A 22 10.19 -8.20 9.57
CA LEU A 22 11.50 -8.57 9.04
C LEU A 22 11.94 -9.94 9.58
N PRO A 23 12.17 -10.95 8.73
CA PRO A 23 12.69 -12.26 9.15
C PRO A 23 14.11 -12.16 9.72
N THR A 24 14.50 -13.11 10.57
CA THR A 24 15.91 -13.26 11.01
C THR A 24 16.84 -13.58 9.84
N CYS A 25 16.33 -14.33 8.85
CA CYS A 25 17.02 -14.64 7.60
C CYS A 25 16.02 -14.49 6.44
N ILE A 26 16.32 -13.62 5.48
CA ILE A 26 15.50 -13.44 4.29
C ILE A 26 15.86 -14.54 3.29
N LYS A 27 14.92 -15.46 3.05
CA LYS A 27 15.04 -16.54 2.06
C LYS A 27 14.48 -16.11 0.71
N TYR A 28 13.42 -15.31 0.74
CA TYR A 28 12.72 -14.83 -0.44
C TYR A 28 12.46 -13.33 -0.30
N LEU A 29 12.91 -12.56 -1.29
CA LEU A 29 12.73 -11.11 -1.34
C LEU A 29 11.83 -10.75 -2.52
N PHE A 30 10.67 -10.17 -2.23
CA PHE A 30 9.83 -9.50 -3.21
C PHE A 30 10.25 -8.03 -3.27
N ILE A 31 10.31 -7.49 -4.49
CA ILE A 31 10.60 -6.07 -4.73
C ILE A 31 9.36 -5.46 -5.37
N ALA A 32 8.70 -4.56 -4.65
CA ALA A 32 7.61 -3.75 -5.16
C ALA A 32 8.15 -2.45 -5.78
N GLU A 33 7.34 -1.80 -6.62
CA GLU A 33 7.73 -0.59 -7.33
C GLU A 33 8.04 0.58 -6.39
N SER A 34 7.09 0.95 -5.53
CA SER A 34 7.19 2.08 -4.60
C SER A 34 6.08 1.97 -3.55
N PRO A 35 6.22 2.60 -2.37
CA PRO A 35 5.13 2.67 -1.42
C PRO A 35 3.94 3.46 -1.99
N PRO A 36 2.73 3.25 -1.45
CA PRO A 36 1.54 3.95 -1.90
C PRO A 36 1.60 5.44 -1.58
N ALA A 37 1.02 6.27 -2.45
CA ALA A 37 0.91 7.71 -2.21
C ALA A 37 -0.22 8.04 -1.22
N PHE A 38 0.04 8.98 -0.29
CA PHE A 38 -1.01 9.65 0.49
C PHE A 38 -0.72 11.15 0.62
N MET A 39 -1.80 11.94 0.68
CA MET A 39 -1.77 13.38 0.95
C MET A 39 -2.75 13.63 2.10
N GLY A 40 -2.28 14.13 3.24
CA GLY A 40 -3.12 14.32 4.43
C GLY A 40 -3.06 13.12 5.38
N ASP A 41 -4.20 12.47 5.62
CA ASP A 41 -4.34 11.37 6.58
C ASP A 41 -3.42 10.17 6.27
N LYS A 42 -3.17 9.35 7.30
CA LYS A 42 -2.32 8.14 7.20
C LYS A 42 -2.76 7.24 6.03
N PRO A 43 -1.80 6.57 5.36
CA PRO A 43 -2.07 5.68 4.25
C PRO A 43 -3.03 4.55 4.65
N ASP A 44 -4.03 4.32 3.80
CA ASP A 44 -5.10 3.35 4.02
C ASP A 44 -4.79 1.97 3.42
N ARG A 45 -3.65 1.83 2.74
CA ARG A 45 -3.20 0.62 2.06
C ARG A 45 -1.68 0.57 2.15
N TYR A 46 -1.12 -0.53 2.62
CA TYR A 46 0.29 -0.91 2.53
C TYR A 46 0.44 -2.37 2.95
N PHE A 47 1.39 -3.09 2.36
CA PHE A 47 1.55 -4.54 2.56
C PHE A 47 1.67 -4.93 4.05
N TYR A 48 2.35 -4.14 4.87
CA TYR A 48 2.62 -4.47 6.28
C TYR A 48 1.66 -3.84 7.30
N PHE A 49 0.64 -3.09 6.87
CA PHE A 49 -0.38 -2.60 7.80
C PHE A 49 -1.34 -3.72 8.19
N GLN A 50 -1.68 -3.79 9.47
CA GLN A 50 -2.60 -4.82 10.00
C GLN A 50 -4.06 -4.47 9.70
N GLU A 51 -4.38 -3.18 9.80
CA GLU A 51 -5.71 -2.63 9.59
C GLU A 51 -5.71 -1.83 8.29
N ILE A 52 -6.46 -2.31 7.30
CA ILE A 52 -6.63 -1.63 6.02
C ILE A 52 -8.13 -1.55 5.67
N PRO A 53 -8.71 -0.36 5.54
CA PRO A 53 -10.12 -0.19 5.20
C PRO A 53 -10.42 -0.61 3.75
N GLY A 54 -9.43 -0.63 2.85
CA GLY A 54 -9.58 -0.97 1.42
C GLY A 54 -9.34 -2.44 1.04
N ALA A 55 -9.47 -2.74 -0.26
CA ALA A 55 -9.01 -4.01 -0.84
C ALA A 55 -7.48 -3.97 -1.04
N ASP A 56 -6.81 -5.11 -0.82
CA ASP A 56 -5.37 -5.26 -0.96
C ASP A 56 -5.06 -6.49 -1.81
N SER A 57 -5.17 -6.29 -3.13
CA SER A 57 -4.95 -7.36 -4.11
C SER A 57 -3.55 -7.95 -4.00
N LEU A 58 -2.52 -7.12 -3.77
CA LEU A 58 -1.14 -7.59 -3.67
C LEU A 58 -0.97 -8.60 -2.53
N PHE A 59 -1.44 -8.25 -1.33
CA PHE A 59 -1.32 -9.14 -0.18
C PHE A 59 -2.09 -10.45 -0.40
N TYR A 60 -3.34 -10.37 -0.89
CA TYR A 60 -4.18 -11.56 -1.07
C TYR A 60 -3.63 -12.48 -2.15
N THR A 61 -3.14 -11.94 -3.25
CA THR A 61 -2.52 -12.72 -4.32
C THR A 61 -1.24 -13.41 -3.85
N ILE A 62 -0.40 -12.74 -3.06
CA ILE A 62 0.83 -13.34 -2.51
C ILE A 62 0.49 -14.47 -1.53
N VAL A 63 -0.43 -14.23 -0.58
CA VAL A 63 -0.84 -15.26 0.38
C VAL A 63 -1.43 -16.47 -0.34
N LYS A 64 -2.27 -16.26 -1.35
CA LYS A 64 -2.83 -17.34 -2.16
C LYS A 64 -1.75 -18.10 -2.91
N ALA A 65 -0.78 -17.40 -3.52
CA ALA A 65 0.29 -18.04 -4.27
C ALA A 65 1.22 -18.89 -3.38
N ILE A 66 1.55 -18.42 -2.17
CA ILE A 66 2.49 -19.10 -1.28
C ILE A 66 1.81 -20.22 -0.50
N TYR A 67 0.63 -19.96 0.07
CA TYR A 67 -0.02 -20.87 1.01
C TYR A 67 -1.20 -21.63 0.43
N ASN A 68 -1.58 -21.37 -0.83
CA ASN A 68 -2.78 -21.92 -1.47
C ASN A 68 -4.05 -21.73 -0.61
N LYS A 69 -4.16 -20.57 0.05
CA LYS A 69 -5.30 -20.19 0.88
C LYS A 69 -5.98 -18.96 0.32
N ASP A 70 -7.30 -19.02 0.18
CA ASP A 70 -8.08 -17.83 -0.07
C ASP A 70 -8.10 -16.94 1.18
N PHE A 71 -7.94 -15.64 0.96
CA PHE A 71 -7.94 -14.67 2.04
C PHE A 71 -9.33 -14.08 2.22
N VAL A 72 -9.91 -14.27 3.41
CA VAL A 72 -11.12 -13.56 3.84
C VAL A 72 -10.71 -12.33 4.62
N LYS A 73 -11.27 -11.16 4.30
CA LYS A 73 -10.87 -9.88 4.91
C LYS A 73 -11.11 -9.87 6.42
N ASN A 74 -10.03 -10.05 7.19
CA ASN A 74 -10.03 -10.06 8.64
C ASN A 74 -8.64 -9.62 9.18
N VAL A 75 -8.62 -8.74 10.18
CA VAL A 75 -7.39 -8.15 10.75
C VAL A 75 -6.51 -9.19 11.44
N HIS A 76 -7.11 -10.12 12.20
CA HIS A 76 -6.38 -11.20 12.86
C HIS A 76 -5.76 -12.13 11.83
N LEU A 77 -6.54 -12.52 10.81
CA LEU A 77 -6.05 -13.40 9.74
C LEU A 77 -4.87 -12.77 8.98
N ARG A 78 -4.94 -11.47 8.67
CA ARG A 78 -3.83 -10.74 8.04
C ARG A 78 -2.58 -10.78 8.90
N THR A 79 -2.74 -10.47 10.19
CA THR A 79 -1.64 -10.45 11.14
C THR A 79 -0.97 -11.81 11.25
N ASP A 80 -1.76 -12.89 11.22
CA ASP A 80 -1.24 -14.25 11.26
C ASP A 80 -0.50 -14.63 9.99
N PHE A 81 -1.01 -14.28 8.81
CA PHE A 81 -0.27 -14.48 7.56
C PHE A 81 1.03 -13.68 7.51
N LEU A 82 1.05 -12.44 8.01
CA LEU A 82 2.29 -11.65 8.11
C LEU A 82 3.31 -12.31 9.05
N LYS A 83 2.87 -12.94 10.15
CA LYS A 83 3.74 -13.74 11.02
C LYS A 83 4.24 -15.00 10.33
N CYS A 84 3.40 -15.68 9.54
CA CYS A 84 3.80 -16.84 8.74
C CYS A 84 4.87 -16.45 7.72
N LEU A 85 4.64 -15.39 6.93
CA LEU A 85 5.61 -14.87 5.96
C LEU A 85 6.95 -14.57 6.63
N LYS A 86 6.93 -13.87 7.78
CA LYS A 86 8.12 -13.60 8.59
C LYS A 86 8.85 -14.89 9.00
N LYS A 87 8.12 -15.84 9.57
CA LYS A 87 8.67 -17.13 10.04
C LYS A 87 9.30 -17.93 8.90
N ASP A 88 8.67 -17.91 7.73
CA ASP A 88 9.08 -18.69 6.58
C ASP A 88 10.19 -18.01 5.75
N GLY A 89 10.57 -16.78 6.10
CA GLY A 89 11.68 -16.05 5.49
C GLY A 89 11.30 -15.21 4.28
N PHE A 90 10.02 -14.89 4.10
CA PHE A 90 9.55 -13.97 3.06
C PHE A 90 9.59 -12.53 3.53
N PHE A 91 10.09 -11.64 2.66
CA PHE A 91 10.08 -10.21 2.89
C PHE A 91 9.77 -9.45 1.61
N LEU A 92 9.11 -8.30 1.72
CA LEU A 92 8.79 -7.39 0.63
C LEU A 92 9.45 -6.05 0.92
N LEU A 93 10.15 -5.52 -0.07
CA LEU A 93 10.82 -4.23 -0.03
C LEU A 93 10.32 -3.38 -1.19
N ASP A 94 10.14 -2.08 -0.97
CA ASP A 94 9.91 -1.14 -2.07
C ASP A 94 11.24 -0.74 -2.72
N ALA A 95 11.30 -0.67 -4.05
CA ALA A 95 12.52 -0.32 -4.79
C ALA A 95 12.97 1.14 -4.56
N VAL A 96 12.06 1.99 -4.08
CA VAL A 96 12.29 3.40 -3.79
C VAL A 96 11.56 3.79 -2.51
N GLU A 97 12.09 4.79 -1.80
CA GLU A 97 11.56 5.21 -0.50
C GLU A 97 10.26 6.02 -0.59
N TYR A 98 9.99 6.62 -1.75
CA TYR A 98 8.89 7.57 -1.93
C TYR A 98 7.93 7.07 -3.02
N PRO A 99 6.64 7.39 -2.94
CA PRO A 99 5.70 7.05 -4.01
C PRO A 99 6.12 7.68 -5.34
N ILE A 100 6.20 6.86 -6.40
CA ILE A 100 6.52 7.36 -7.75
C ILE A 100 5.29 7.46 -8.65
N ASN A 101 4.20 6.80 -8.27
CA ASN A 101 2.95 6.88 -9.01
C ASN A 101 2.26 8.24 -8.83
N LYS A 102 1.75 8.80 -9.94
CA LYS A 102 1.02 10.07 -9.95
C LYS A 102 -0.13 9.98 -8.96
N THR A 103 -0.32 11.03 -8.14
CA THR A 103 -1.62 11.26 -7.50
C THR A 103 -2.69 11.02 -8.55
N LYS A 104 -3.75 10.27 -8.21
CA LYS A 104 -5.02 10.52 -8.89
C LYS A 104 -5.25 12.02 -8.72
N LYS A 105 -4.95 12.81 -9.75
CA LYS A 105 -5.45 14.18 -9.81
C LYS A 105 -6.92 14.03 -9.45
N VAL A 106 -7.36 14.76 -8.44
CA VAL A 106 -8.78 14.99 -8.20
C VAL A 106 -9.29 15.75 -9.43
N MET A 107 -9.48 15.04 -10.53
CA MET A 107 -9.89 15.57 -11.84
C MET A 107 -11.29 15.04 -12.10
N GLY A 108 -12.19 15.33 -11.17
CA GLY A 108 -13.58 14.94 -11.26
C GLY A 108 -14.55 15.77 -10.41
N SER A 109 -14.12 16.34 -9.27
CA SER A 109 -15.06 17.03 -8.38
C SER A 109 -15.21 18.54 -8.62
N LYS A 110 -14.24 19.22 -9.26
CA LYS A 110 -14.39 20.64 -9.61
C LYS A 110 -15.01 20.91 -11.00
N PHE A 111 -14.96 19.97 -11.94
CA PHE A 111 -15.53 20.18 -13.29
C PHE A 111 -17.07 20.21 -13.30
N LYS A 112 -17.71 19.44 -12.40
CA LYS A 112 -19.18 19.42 -12.26
C LYS A 112 -19.74 20.70 -11.61
N LYS A 113 -18.93 21.46 -10.86
CA LYS A 113 -19.37 22.65 -10.12
C LYS A 113 -19.61 23.87 -11.02
N TYR A 114 -18.92 23.97 -12.16
CA TYR A 114 -18.99 25.14 -13.04
C TYR A 114 -19.84 24.94 -14.30
N TRP A 115 -20.07 23.70 -14.74
CA TRP A 115 -20.88 23.41 -15.94
C TRP A 115 -22.34 23.04 -15.64
N GLY A 116 -22.70 22.78 -14.38
CA GLY A 116 -24.10 22.52 -13.96
C GLY A 116 -25.01 23.75 -13.94
N LYS A 117 -24.47 24.98 -14.13
CA LYS A 117 -25.25 26.23 -14.15
C LYS A 117 -25.55 26.76 -15.55
N LEU A 118 -25.02 26.15 -16.61
CA LEU A 118 -25.19 26.61 -18.00
C LEU A 118 -26.17 25.76 -18.83
N ALA A 119 -26.83 24.76 -18.22
CA ALA A 119 -27.74 23.86 -18.92
C ALA A 119 -29.25 24.18 -18.71
N PHE A 120 -29.58 25.35 -18.17
CA PHE A 120 -30.96 25.84 -18.00
C PHE A 120 -31.05 27.33 -18.36
N LEU A 121 -30.61 27.68 -19.57
CA LEU A 121 -31.04 28.89 -20.28
C LEU A 121 -31.63 28.47 -21.62
#